data_AF-A0A9D5SQY9-F1
#
_entry.id   AF-A0A9D5SQY9-F1
#
_cell.length_a   1.000
_cell.length_b   1.000
_cell.length_c   1.000
_cell.angle_alpha   90.00
_cell.angle_beta   90.00
_cell.angle_gamma   90.00
#
_symmetry.space_group_name_H-M   'P 1'
#
loop_
_entity.id
_entity.type
_entity.pdbx_description
1 polymer ?
#
loop_
_entity_poly.entity_id
_entity_poly.type
_entity_poly.pdbx_seq_one_letter_code
_entity_poly.pdbx_strand_id
1 'polypeptide(L)' 'MMPLKIAAFGDSLTAGSALHDGQKNWTDILSEELLAEVKNCGIGGQTTADALPRMEADVLAWKPDL' A
#
# COMPACT_ATOMS: atom_id res chain seq x y z
N MET A 1 -13.42 -17.21 -7.26
CA MET A 1 -12.35 -17.06 -6.26
C MET A 1 -12.39 -15.60 -5.81
N MET A 2 -12.23 -15.31 -4.52
CA MET A 2 -12.09 -13.91 -4.08
C MET A 2 -10.71 -13.40 -4.54
N PRO A 3 -10.58 -12.13 -4.97
CA PRO A 3 -9.29 -11.57 -5.34
C PRO A 3 -8.36 -11.57 -4.13
N LEU A 4 -7.07 -11.84 -4.37
CA LEU A 4 -6.02 -11.74 -3.35
C LEU A 4 -5.99 -10.31 -2.80
N LYS A 5 -5.93 -10.13 -1.48
CA LYS A 5 -5.87 -8.82 -0.83
C LYS A 5 -4.46 -8.53 -0.33
N ILE A 6 -3.84 -7.45 -0.81
CA ILE A 6 -2.46 -7.09 -0.46
C ILE A 6 -2.43 -5.69 0.15
N ALA A 7 -1.77 -5.54 1.31
CA ALA A 7 -1.52 -4.24 1.92
C ALA A 7 -0.07 -3.78 1.70
N ALA A 8 0.10 -2.65 1.03
CA ALA A 8 1.40 -2.02 0.84
C ALA A 8 1.64 -0.96 1.92
N PHE A 9 2.40 -1.31 2.97
CA PHE A 9 2.64 -0.43 4.11
C PHE A 9 4.05 0.17 4.06
N GLY A 10 4.15 1.50 4.07
CA GLY A 10 5.46 2.15 3.98
C GLY A 10 5.40 3.67 3.99
N ASP A 11 6.35 4.27 3.29
CA ASP A 11 6.69 5.70 3.33
C ASP A 11 6.26 6.44 2.05
N SER A 12 7.03 7.47 1.64
CA SER A 12 6.80 8.25 0.43
C SER A 12 6.96 7.45 -0.87
N LEU A 13 7.81 6.43 -0.89
CA LEU A 13 7.95 5.57 -2.07
C LEU A 13 6.71 4.71 -2.25
N THR A 14 6.17 4.18 -1.14
CA THR A 14 4.88 3.49 -1.15
C THR A 14 3.77 4.46 -1.53
N ALA A 15 3.72 5.65 -0.95
CA ALA A 15 2.70 6.66 -1.24
C ALA A 15 2.74 7.20 -2.68
N GLY A 16 3.84 6.96 -3.42
CA GLY A 16 4.01 7.45 -4.78
C GLY A 16 4.42 8.92 -4.86
N SER A 17 5.05 9.48 -3.81
CA SER A 17 5.37 10.92 -3.74
C SER A 17 6.36 11.42 -4.81
N ALA A 18 7.07 10.52 -5.49
CA ALA A 18 7.97 10.86 -6.59
C ALA A 18 7.32 10.73 -7.98
N LEU A 19 6.04 10.36 -8.04
CA LEU A 19 5.31 10.18 -9.30
C LEU A 19 4.73 11.51 -9.77
N HIS A 20 4.78 11.69 -11.08
CA HIS A 20 4.12 12.78 -11.78
C HIS A 20 2.74 12.35 -12.31
N ASP A 21 1.92 13.32 -12.68
CA ASP A 21 0.60 13.06 -13.25
C ASP A 21 0.65 12.07 -14.42
N GLY A 22 -0.22 11.06 -14.35
CA GLY A 22 -0.31 10.00 -15.35
C GLY A 22 0.67 8.83 -15.17
N GLN A 23 1.57 8.88 -14.19
CA GLN A 23 2.41 7.73 -13.83
C GLN A 23 1.67 6.81 -12.87
N LYS A 24 1.80 5.49 -13.07
CA LYS A 24 1.26 4.48 -12.16
C LYS A 24 2.16 4.31 -10.96
N ASN A 25 1.56 4.14 -9.78
CA ASN A 25 2.29 3.68 -8.62
C ASN A 25 2.58 2.18 -8.76
N TRP A 26 3.63 1.69 -8.11
CA TRP A 26 3.96 0.27 -8.11
C TRP A 26 2.83 -0.57 -7.49
N THR A 27 2.04 0.00 -6.58
CA THR A 27 0.84 -0.65 -6.04
C THR A 27 -0.26 -0.82 -7.08
N ASP A 28 -0.38 0.12 -8.02
CA ASP A 28 -1.35 0.02 -9.12
C ASP A 28 -0.89 -1.07 -10.10
N ILE A 29 0.40 -1.07 -10.44
CA ILE A 29 1.01 -2.11 -11.27
C ILE A 29 0.83 -3.49 -10.61
N LEU A 30 1.08 -3.60 -9.31
CA LEU A 30 0.90 -4.84 -8.56
C LEU A 30 -0.55 -5.34 -8.60
N SER A 31 -1.51 -4.43 -8.46
CA SER A 31 -2.94 -4.76 -8.54
C SER A 31 -3.32 -5.31 -9.91
N GLU A 32 -2.82 -4.68 -10.98
CA GLU A 32 -3.09 -5.09 -12.36
C GLU A 32 -2.44 -6.43 -12.71
N GLU A 33 -1.16 -6.60 -12.40
CA GLU A 33 -0.38 -7.80 -12.75
C GLU A 33 -0.83 -9.04 -11.98
N LEU A 34 -1.27 -8.88 -10.72
CA LEU A 34 -1.72 -9.99 -9.88
C LEU A 34 -3.24 -10.18 -9.85
N LEU A 35 -4.01 -9.30 -10.50
CA LEU A 35 -5.47 -9.24 -10.39
C LEU A 35 -5.92 -9.24 -8.91
N ALA A 36 -5.22 -8.45 -8.11
CA ALA A 36 -5.34 -8.39 -6.65
C ALA A 36 -5.96 -7.06 -6.20
N GLU A 37 -6.69 -7.08 -5.08
CA GLU A 37 -7.10 -5.86 -4.38
C GLU A 37 -5.89 -5.35 -3.59
N VAL A 38 -5.26 -4.27 -4.03
CA VAL A 38 -4.08 -3.70 -3.36
C VAL A 38 -4.47 -2.42 -2.63
N LYS A 39 -4.24 -2.38 -1.32
CA LYS A 39 -4.42 -1.18 -0.50
C LYS A 39 -3.07 -0.51 -0.25
N ASN A 40 -2.90 0.69 -0.77
CA ASN A 40 -1.72 1.51 -0.51
C ASN A 40 -1.87 2.25 0.83
N CYS A 41 -1.01 1.91 1.78
CA CYS A 41 -0.93 2.48 3.13
C CYS A 41 0.39 3.26 3.31
N GLY A 42 0.95 3.82 2.24
CA GLY A 42 2.13 4.66 2.27
C GLY A 42 1.83 6.05 2.81
N ILE A 43 2.65 6.54 3.74
CA ILE A 43 2.58 7.94 4.20
C ILE A 43 3.97 8.57 4.09
N GLY A 44 4.09 9.61 3.28
CA GLY A 44 5.35 10.29 3.03
C GLY A 44 6.03 10.83 4.30
N GLY A 45 7.34 10.62 4.38
CA GLY A 45 8.17 11.11 5.48
C GLY A 45 8.10 10.30 6.78
N GLN A 46 7.38 9.18 6.79
CA GLN A 46 7.32 8.30 7.96
C GLN A 46 8.42 7.23 7.95
N THR A 47 8.94 6.94 9.14
CA THR A 47 9.75 5.75 9.43
C THR A 47 8.88 4.61 9.94
N THR A 48 9.46 3.43 10.16
CA THR A 48 8.77 2.32 10.83
C THR A 48 8.25 2.69 12.22
N ALA A 49 8.96 3.56 12.96
CA ALA A 49 8.53 3.99 14.28
C ALA A 49 7.25 4.85 14.23
N ASP A 50 7.13 5.69 13.20
CA ASP A 50 5.93 6.51 12.95
C ASP A 50 4.76 5.66 12.44
N ALA A 51 5.08 4.61 11.67
CA ALA A 51 4.10 3.74 11.04
C ALA A 51 3.55 2.67 12.01
N LEU A 52 4.36 2.09 12.90
CA LEU A 52 3.91 1.00 13.78
C LEU A 52 2.59 1.29 14.55
N PRO A 53 2.36 2.49 15.12
CA PRO A 53 1.11 2.82 15.80
C PRO A 53 -0.16 2.73 14.93
N ARG A 54 -0.03 2.87 13.61
CA ARG A 54 -1.17 2.81 12.66
C ARG A 54 -1.34 1.45 11.98
N MET A 55 -0.48 0.47 12.26
CA MET A 55 -0.55 -0.88 11.67
C MET A 55 -1.94 -1.51 11.80
N GLU A 56 -2.56 -1.42 12.98
CA GLU A 56 -3.88 -1.99 13.22
C GLU A 56 -4.94 -1.37 12.30
N ALA A 57 -5.02 -0.04 12.26
CA ALA A 57 -6.04 0.68 11.49
C ALA A 57 -5.81 0.59 9.97
N ASP A 58 -4.54 0.67 9.55
CA ASP A 58 -4.21 0.76 8.14
C ASP A 58 -4.16 -0.61 7.46
N VAL A 59 -3.67 -1.62 8.18
CA VAL A 59 -3.39 -2.95 7.63
C VAL A 59 -4.30 -4.01 8.25
N LEU A 60 -4.18 -4.27 9.56
CA LEU A 60 -4.74 -5.49 10.17
C LEU A 60 -6.28 -5.52 10.19
N ALA A 61 -6.92 -4.38 10.49
CA ALA A 61 -8.38 -4.26 10.49
C ALA A 61 -8.99 -4.52 9.10
N TRP A 62 -8.21 -4.29 8.03
CA TRP A 62 -8.63 -4.57 6.66
C TRP A 62 -8.48 -6.04 6.27
N LYS A 63 -7.76 -6.86 7.05
CA LYS A 63 -7.54 -8.30 6.81
C LYS A 63 -6.99 -8.59 5.40
N PRO A 64 -5.76 -8.14 5.08
CA PRO A 64 -5.05 -8.59 3.89
C PRO A 64 -4.66 -10.06 4.00
N ASP A 65 -4.49 -10.71 2.86
CA ASP A 65 -3.85 -12.02 2.75
C ASP A 65 -2.32 -11.90 2.76
N LEU A 66 -1.80 -10.75 2.29
CA LEU A 66 -0.37 -10.39 2.25
C LEU A 66 -0.12 -8.94 2.69
#